data_AF-A0A931EKH8-F1
#
_entry.id   AF-A0A931EKH8-F1
#
_cell.length_a   1.000
_cell.length_b   1.000
_cell.length_c   1.000
_cell.angle_alpha   90.00
_cell.angle_beta   90.00
_cell.angle_gamma   90.00
#
_symmetry.space_group_name_H-M   'P 1'
#
loop_
_entity.id
_entity.type
_entity.pdbx_description
1 polymer ?
#
loop_
_entity_poly.entity_id
_entity_poly.type
_entity_poly.pdbx_seq_one_letter_code
_entity_poly.pdbx_strand_id
1 'polypeptide(L)' 'MFASLASLEVKYLVIGGIAAVLYGVPRATFDLDILIEASPQNAERRLTAMELAGLR' A
#
# COMPACT_ATOMS: atom_id res chain seq x y z
N MET A 1 5.92 5.87 -2.59
CA MET A 1 4.91 5.14 -1.79
C MET A 1 5.47 3.85 -1.18
N PHE A 2 5.69 2.77 -1.94
CA PHE A 2 6.15 1.48 -1.36
C PHE A 2 7.44 1.57 -0.54
N ALA A 3 8.42 2.38 -0.98
CA ALA A 3 9.64 2.62 -0.21
C ALA A 3 9.37 3.21 1.18
N SER A 4 8.45 4.19 1.27
CA SER A 4 8.04 4.83 2.54
C SER A 4 7.26 3.88 3.45
N LEU A 5 6.41 3.03 2.87
CA LEU A 5 5.70 1.98 3.62
C LEU A 5 6.69 0.94 4.19
N ALA A 6 7.69 0.54 3.39
CA ALA A 6 8.73 -0.40 3.80
C ALA A 6 9.65 0.19 4.89
N SER A 7 10.07 1.45 4.76
CA SER A 7 10.97 2.10 5.75
C SER A 7 10.35 2.26 7.13
N LEU A 8 9.01 2.29 7.22
CA LEU A 8 8.27 2.41 8.48
C LEU A 8 7.63 1.08 8.90
N GLU A 9 7.98 -0.03 8.25
CA GLU A 9 7.44 -1.37 8.53
C GLU A 9 5.91 -1.37 8.63
N VAL A 10 5.25 -0.68 7.69
CA VAL A 10 3.80 -0.71 7.57
C VAL A 10 3.41 -2.11 7.11
N LYS A 11 2.48 -2.74 7.84
CA LYS A 11 1.88 -4.00 7.45
C LYS A 11 0.72 -3.75 6.49
N TYR A 12 0.88 -4.24 5.27
CA TYR A 12 -0.11 -4.07 4.21
C TYR A 12 -0.12 -5.25 3.25
N LEU A 13 -1.18 -5.33 2.45
CA LEU A 13 -1.32 -6.25 1.33
C LEU A 13 -1.70 -5.47 0.07
N VAL A 14 -1.02 -5.74 -1.05
CA VAL A 14 -1.45 -5.25 -2.36
C VAL A 14 -2.66 -6.07 -2.79
N ILE A 15 -3.76 -5.39 -3.13
CA ILE A 15 -5.01 -6.01 -3.57
C ILE A 15 -5.42 -5.46 -4.94
N GLY A 16 -6.60 -5.82 -5.42
CA GLY A 16 -7.19 -5.22 -6.62
C GLY A 16 -6.44 -5.56 -7.91
N GLY A 17 -6.35 -4.60 -8.81
CA GLY A 17 -5.86 -4.83 -10.18
C GLY A 17 -4.39 -5.14 -10.28
N ILE A 18 -3.57 -4.45 -9.49
CA ILE A 18 -2.14 -4.73 -9.43
C ILE A 18 -1.89 -6.16 -8.91
N ALA A 19 -2.62 -6.61 -7.89
CA ALA A 19 -2.48 -7.98 -7.40
C ALA A 19 -2.83 -9.02 -8.49
N ALA A 20 -3.93 -8.84 -9.20
CA ALA A 20 -4.31 -9.73 -10.31
C ALA A 20 -3.24 -9.79 -11.41
N VAL A 21 -2.66 -8.64 -11.79
CA VAL A 21 -1.58 -8.58 -12.79
C VAL A 21 -0.33 -9.34 -12.30
N LEU A 22 0.04 -9.20 -11.03
CA LEU A 22 1.17 -9.93 -10.43
C LEU A 22 0.98 -11.46 -10.46
N TYR A 23 -0.26 -11.94 -10.42
CA TYR A 23 -0.60 -13.36 -10.54
C TYR A 23 -0.94 -13.78 -11.98
N GLY A 24 -0.58 -12.97 -12.98
CA GLY A 24 -0.67 -13.34 -14.39
C GLY A 24 -2.06 -13.17 -15.01
N VAL A 25 -2.97 -12.45 -14.37
CA VAL A 25 -4.29 -12.11 -14.92
C VAL A 25 -4.21 -10.74 -15.60
N PRO A 26 -4.17 -10.65 -16.94
CA PRO A 26 -4.00 -9.38 -17.64
C PRO A 26 -5.26 -8.52 -17.48
N ARG A 27 -5.11 -7.31 -16.95
CA ARG A 27 -6.18 -6.32 -16.88
C ARG A 27 -5.63 -4.91 -16.85
N ALA A 28 -6.38 -3.95 -17.39
CA ALA A 28 -6.11 -2.55 -17.15
C ALA A 28 -6.48 -2.18 -15.70
N THR A 29 -5.63 -1.39 -15.07
CA THR A 29 -5.86 -0.78 -13.75
C THR A 29 -5.09 0.53 -13.75
N PHE A 30 -5.69 1.58 -13.20
CA PHE A 30 -5.11 2.94 -13.20
C PHE A 30 -4.90 3.47 -11.78
N ASP A 31 -5.21 2.62 -10.81
CA ASP A 31 -5.15 2.81 -9.39
C ASP A 31 -4.29 1.72 -8.74
N LEU A 32 -3.90 1.98 -7.50
CA LEU A 32 -3.21 1.05 -6.63
C LEU A 32 -4.01 0.90 -5.35
N ASP A 33 -4.57 -0.29 -5.16
CA ASP A 33 -5.32 -0.63 -3.96
C ASP A 33 -4.42 -1.34 -2.94
N ILE A 34 -4.42 -0.84 -1.71
CA ILE A 34 -3.66 -1.43 -0.60
C ILE A 34 -4.58 -1.62 0.61
N LEU A 35 -4.61 -2.84 1.13
CA LEU A 35 -5.25 -3.15 2.41
C LEU A 35 -4.23 -2.99 3.54
N ILE A 36 -4.61 -2.31 4.62
CA ILE A 36 -3.75 -2.02 5.76
C ILE A 36 -4.21 -2.85 6.96
N GLU A 37 -3.28 -3.46 7.71
CA GLU A 37 -3.61 -4.12 8.98
C GLU A 37 -4.25 -3.11 9.94
N ALA A 38 -5.45 -3.42 10.45
CA ALA A 38 -6.27 -2.54 11.28
C ALA A 38 -5.82 -2.52 12.75
N SER A 39 -4.55 -2.16 13.01
CA SER A 39 -4.03 -1.89 14.35
C SER A 39 -3.70 -0.39 14.51
N PRO A 40 -3.91 0.21 15.70
CA PRO A 40 -3.60 1.63 15.92
C PRO A 40 -2.15 1.99 15.55
N GLN A 41 -1.19 1.14 15.94
CA GLN A 41 0.23 1.34 15.68
C GLN A 41 0.55 1.33 14.18
N ASN A 42 -0.10 0.45 13.42
CA ASN A 42 0.10 0.38 11.98
C ASN A 42 -0.59 1.53 11.23
N ALA A 43 -1.72 2.00 11.75
CA ALA A 43 -2.40 3.19 11.23
C ALA A 43 -1.52 4.44 11.36
N GLU A 44 -0.84 4.62 12.49
CA GLU A 44 0.13 5.71 12.70
C GLU A 44 1.30 5.62 11.72
N ARG A 45 1.94 4.45 11.61
CA ARG A 45 3.04 4.22 10.65
C ARG A 45 2.61 4.53 9.21
N ARG A 46 1.40 4.12 8.81
CA ARG A 46 0.85 4.39 7.48
C ARG A 46 0.71 5.89 7.23
N LEU A 47 0.18 6.65 8.19
CA LEU A 47 0.00 8.10 8.03
C LEU A 47 1.35 8.78 7.78
N THR A 48 2.36 8.50 8.60
CA THR A 48 3.71 9.03 8.40
C THR A 48 4.32 8.58 7.07
N ALA A 49 4.10 7.32 6.67
CA ALA A 49 4.58 6.80 5.38
C ALA A 49 3.95 7.51 4.18
N MET A 50 2.66 7.89 4.27
CA MET A 50 1.98 8.64 3.22
C MET A 50 2.54 10.05 3.11
N GLU A 51 2.77 10.74 4.21
CA GLU A 51 3.41 12.06 4.24
C GLU A 51 4.80 12.04 3.61
N LEU A 52 5.65 11.06 3.99
CA LEU A 52 6.98 10.86 3.40
C LEU A 52 6.94 10.53 1.91
N ALA A 53 5.84 9.93 1.44
CA ALA A 53 5.62 9.64 0.03
C ALA A 53 5.07 10.85 -0.75
N GLY A 54 4.86 12.01 -0.10
CA GLY A 54 4.29 13.21 -0.70
C GLY A 54 2.76 13.14 -0.87
N LEU A 55 2.10 12.20 -0.18
CA LEU A 55 0.66 12.04 -0.18
C LEU A 55 0.09 12.71 1.08
N ARG A 56 -1.02 13.43 0.94
CA ARG A 56 -1.74 14.09 2.03
C ARG A 56 -3.06 13.41 2.28
#